data_AF-A0A9D4WPR7-F1
#
_entry.id   AF-A0A9D4WPR7-F1
#
_cell.length_a   1.000
_cell.length_b   1.000
_cell.length_c   1.000
_cell.angle_alpha   90.00
_cell.angle_beta   90.00
_cell.angle_gamma   90.00
#
_symmetry.space_group_name_H-M   'P 1'
#
loop_
_entity.id
_entity.type
_entity.pdbx_description
1 polymer ?
#
loop_
_entity_poly.entity_id
_entity_poly.type
_entity_poly.pdbx_seq_one_letter_code
_entity_poly.pdbx_strand_id
1 'polypeptide(L)'
;MRTGLKHDVVYSFFDPEIGVLKEMIALITPDHVGMFRESYGSILKMVFRLTDSDRSAIHTLLQFYDPGLRCFVFPDYLLGPLMEDYASMLGVQIRDQIPFHVTRAEPDVLGISRALHLSPEMVKEGLKEKGKVPGFHLSFLEANAKEHAAMGNWKTVCALIAVGIYGIVLFPNQKNFVDHNAIRLFMQRNPIPTLIGDVYYSVHNRNEKRRGGLVRCCAQLLFRWFMGYLPSRGAFAHLDPSVKWSFRLMGLRANDIAWTHNGLAGRDFICSCGSLPNVPLVGVQGCINYNPVLLRRQMGFA
;
A
#
# COMPACT_ATOMS: atom_id res chain seq x y z
N MET A 1 -26.49 -15.16 -17.97
CA MET A 1 -26.65 -16.07 -16.82
C MET A 1 -25.51 -17.08 -16.84
N ARG A 2 -24.49 -16.94 -15.98
CA ARG A 2 -23.46 -17.97 -15.78
C ARG A 2 -23.74 -18.65 -14.44
N THR A 3 -24.55 -19.70 -14.48
CA THR A 3 -24.87 -20.57 -13.36
C THR A 3 -23.78 -21.63 -13.24
N GLY A 4 -22.92 -21.44 -12.25
CA GLY A 4 -21.95 -22.42 -11.79
C GLY A 4 -21.42 -21.88 -10.47
N LEU A 5 -21.75 -22.55 -9.37
CA LEU A 5 -21.19 -22.26 -8.05
C LEU A 5 -19.67 -22.37 -8.17
N LYS A 6 -19.00 -21.24 -8.39
CA LYS A 6 -17.53 -21.16 -8.45
C LYS A 6 -17.04 -21.46 -7.04
N HIS A 7 -16.15 -22.45 -6.90
CA HIS A 7 -15.45 -22.65 -5.63
C HIS A 7 -14.83 -21.33 -5.18
N ASP A 8 -15.09 -20.96 -3.92
CA ASP A 8 -14.52 -19.75 -3.34
C ASP A 8 -12.99 -19.88 -3.33
N VAL A 9 -12.33 -19.00 -4.08
CA VAL A 9 -10.87 -18.95 -4.12
C VAL A 9 -10.40 -18.35 -2.80
N VAL A 10 -9.51 -19.06 -2.10
CA VAL A 10 -9.00 -18.60 -0.81
C VAL A 10 -7.80 -17.67 -1.04
N TYR A 11 -7.88 -16.47 -0.49
CA TYR A 11 -6.78 -15.50 -0.47
C TYR A 11 -6.21 -15.36 0.94
N SER A 12 -4.89 -15.17 1.03
CA SER A 12 -4.22 -14.80 2.27
C SER A 12 -3.42 -13.52 2.09
N PHE A 13 -3.16 -12.82 3.19
CA PHE A 13 -2.45 -11.56 3.21
C PHE A 13 -1.33 -11.62 4.24
N PHE A 14 -0.25 -10.89 3.99
CA PHE A 14 0.84 -10.78 4.96
C PHE A 14 0.30 -10.15 6.25
N ASP A 15 0.66 -10.74 7.40
CA ASP A 15 0.35 -10.19 8.71
C ASP A 15 1.62 -9.57 9.31
N PRO A 16 1.79 -8.25 9.18
CA PRO A 16 3.02 -7.63 9.64
C PRO A 16 3.06 -7.55 11.16
N GLU A 17 4.25 -7.84 11.71
CA GLU A 17 4.51 -7.66 13.13
C GLU A 17 4.79 -6.18 13.40
N ILE A 18 3.75 -5.47 13.86
CA ILE A 18 3.81 -4.01 14.05
C ILE A 18 4.17 -3.58 15.47
N GLY A 19 4.39 -4.51 16.42
CA GLY A 19 4.67 -4.18 17.82
C GLY A 19 5.87 -3.25 17.96
N VAL A 20 7.01 -3.66 17.41
CA VAL A 20 8.24 -2.86 17.38
C VAL A 20 8.03 -1.51 16.67
N LEU A 21 7.31 -1.48 15.56
CA LEU A 21 7.01 -0.23 14.88
C LEU A 21 6.18 0.73 15.75
N LYS A 22 5.20 0.22 16.51
CA LYS A 22 4.42 1.04 17.43
C LYS A 22 5.29 1.64 18.53
N GLU A 23 6.22 0.87 19.09
CA GLU A 23 7.18 1.37 20.07
C GLU A 23 8.09 2.45 19.48
N MET A 24 8.61 2.23 18.27
CA MET A 24 9.41 3.25 17.58
C MET A 24 8.59 4.52 17.30
N ILE A 25 7.34 4.39 16.86
CA ILE A 25 6.45 5.54 16.59
C ILE A 25 6.15 6.32 17.86
N ALA A 26 6.06 5.66 19.02
CA ALA A 26 5.86 6.31 20.30
C ALA A 26 7.03 7.24 20.71
N LEU A 27 8.20 7.12 20.06
CA LEU A 27 9.31 8.07 20.23
C LEU A 27 9.00 9.44 19.61
N ILE A 28 8.13 9.51 18.60
CA ILE A 28 7.76 10.77 17.94
C ILE A 28 6.82 11.55 18.86
N THR A 29 7.35 12.60 19.50
CA THR A 29 6.53 13.49 20.32
C THR A 29 5.59 14.33 19.44
N PRO A 30 4.49 14.90 20.00
CA PRO A 30 3.56 15.74 19.25
C PRO A 30 4.24 16.85 18.43
N ASP A 31 5.30 17.46 18.97
CA ASP A 31 6.08 18.53 18.32
C ASP A 31 6.81 18.05 17.06
N HIS A 32 7.12 16.76 16.97
CA HIS A 32 7.87 16.16 15.84
C HIS A 32 6.99 15.46 14.81
N VAL A 33 5.68 15.32 15.07
CA VAL A 33 4.74 14.71 14.10
C VAL A 33 4.70 15.51 12.79
N GLY A 34 4.80 16.85 12.87
CA GLY A 34 4.87 17.73 11.71
C GLY A 34 6.07 17.41 10.82
N MET A 35 7.27 17.34 11.43
CA MET A 35 8.53 16.99 10.75
C MET A 35 8.44 15.64 10.01
N PHE A 36 7.89 14.62 10.69
CA PHE A 36 7.69 13.32 10.05
C PHE A 36 6.75 13.44 8.85
N ARG A 37 5.60 14.10 9.02
CA ARG A 37 4.58 14.23 7.98
C ARG A 37 5.09 14.99 6.77
N GLU A 38 5.86 16.05 6.96
CA GLU A 38 6.47 16.82 5.88
C GLU A 38 7.45 15.99 5.06
N SER A 39 8.20 15.10 5.71
CA SER A 39 9.24 14.29 5.04
C SER A 39 8.70 13.02 4.39
N TYR A 40 7.72 12.36 5.02
CA TYR A 40 7.29 11.00 4.69
C TYR A 40 5.77 10.84 4.51
N GLY A 41 5.02 11.93 4.62
CA GLY A 41 3.56 11.92 4.51
C GLY A 41 2.87 11.29 5.72
N SER A 42 1.65 10.82 5.50
CA SER A 42 0.76 10.21 6.50
C SER A 42 0.98 8.70 6.68
N ILE A 43 2.15 8.15 6.34
CA ILE A 43 2.42 6.70 6.40
C ILE A 43 2.32 6.12 7.82
N LEU A 44 2.48 6.93 8.88
CA LEU A 44 2.22 6.50 10.27
C LEU A 44 0.82 5.91 10.43
N LYS A 45 -0.17 6.43 9.70
CA LYS A 45 -1.56 5.97 9.77
C LYS A 45 -1.74 4.56 9.22
N MET A 46 -0.76 3.99 8.52
CA MET A 46 -0.81 2.62 7.98
C MET A 46 -0.40 1.55 9.01
N VAL A 47 0.13 1.95 10.17
CA VAL A 47 0.62 1.00 11.18
C VAL A 47 -0.52 0.50 12.07
N PHE A 48 -1.35 -0.36 11.50
CA PHE A 48 -2.42 -1.06 12.19
C PHE A 48 -2.53 -2.53 11.72
N ARG A 49 -3.11 -3.38 12.57
CA ARG A 49 -3.40 -4.77 12.23
C ARG A 49 -4.81 -4.85 11.64
N LEU A 50 -4.94 -5.64 10.58
CA LEU A 50 -6.24 -6.01 10.03
C LEU A 50 -6.88 -7.07 10.91
N THR A 51 -8.11 -6.82 11.34
CA THR A 51 -8.98 -7.80 12.00
C THR A 51 -9.41 -8.89 11.01
N ASP A 52 -9.99 -9.98 11.51
CA ASP A 52 -10.54 -11.03 10.64
C ASP A 52 -11.67 -10.50 9.75
N SER A 53 -12.46 -9.54 10.26
CA SER A 53 -13.48 -8.85 9.45
C SER A 53 -12.85 -8.03 8.33
N ASP A 54 -11.80 -7.27 8.61
CA ASP A 54 -11.11 -6.46 7.59
C ASP A 54 -10.51 -7.34 6.49
N ARG A 55 -9.90 -8.47 6.88
CA ARG A 55 -9.37 -9.47 5.94
C ARG A 55 -10.49 -10.10 5.12
N SER A 56 -11.63 -10.39 5.73
CA SER A 56 -12.82 -10.91 5.05
C SER A 56 -13.39 -9.91 4.04
N ALA A 57 -13.31 -8.60 4.34
CA ALA A 57 -13.71 -7.53 3.43
C ALA A 57 -12.88 -7.55 2.14
N ILE A 58 -11.54 -7.48 2.27
CA ILE A 58 -10.64 -7.50 1.11
C ILE A 58 -10.61 -8.86 0.41
N HIS A 59 -10.79 -9.96 1.14
CA HIS A 59 -10.95 -11.29 0.55
C HIS A 59 -12.19 -11.33 -0.37
N THR A 60 -13.31 -10.79 0.11
CA THR A 60 -14.55 -10.72 -0.67
C THR A 60 -14.41 -9.79 -1.87
N LEU A 61 -13.80 -8.61 -1.69
CA LEU A 61 -13.48 -7.70 -2.79
C LEU A 61 -12.72 -8.41 -3.93
N LEU A 62 -11.72 -9.22 -3.58
CA LEU A 62 -10.91 -9.95 -4.57
C LEU A 62 -11.73 -10.94 -5.40
N GLN A 63 -12.90 -11.40 -4.94
CA GLN A 63 -13.79 -12.27 -5.73
C GLN A 63 -14.44 -11.53 -6.91
N PHE A 64 -14.54 -10.20 -6.83
CA PHE A 64 -15.08 -9.32 -7.87
C PHE A 64 -14.02 -8.86 -8.87
N TYR A 65 -12.76 -9.26 -8.71
CA TYR A 65 -11.72 -8.86 -9.65
C TYR A 65 -11.91 -9.55 -11.01
N ASP A 66 -11.92 -8.76 -12.07
CA ASP A 66 -11.93 -9.24 -13.46
C ASP A 66 -10.53 -9.09 -14.09
N PRO A 67 -9.85 -10.21 -14.42
CA PRO A 67 -8.53 -10.16 -15.06
C PRO A 67 -8.50 -9.47 -16.43
N GLY A 68 -9.60 -9.48 -17.18
CA GLY A 68 -9.67 -8.88 -18.51
C GLY A 68 -9.73 -7.35 -18.44
N LEU A 69 -10.58 -6.81 -17.57
CA LEU A 69 -10.73 -5.38 -17.35
C LEU A 69 -9.68 -4.80 -16.39
N ARG A 70 -9.06 -5.65 -15.57
CA ARG A 70 -8.07 -5.30 -14.53
C ARG A 70 -8.62 -4.30 -13.53
N CYS A 71 -9.84 -4.55 -13.07
CA CYS A 71 -10.52 -3.80 -12.02
C CYS A 71 -11.50 -4.73 -11.29
N PHE A 72 -12.14 -4.21 -10.24
CA PHE A 72 -13.22 -4.89 -9.54
C PHE A 72 -14.55 -4.55 -10.21
N VAL A 73 -15.26 -5.59 -10.65
CA VAL A 73 -16.50 -5.48 -11.41
C VAL A 73 -17.67 -5.88 -10.51
N PHE A 74 -18.50 -4.90 -10.20
CA PHE A 74 -19.78 -5.08 -9.52
C PHE A 74 -20.93 -5.03 -10.54
N PRO A 75 -22.16 -5.42 -10.17
CA PRO A 75 -23.27 -5.51 -11.13
C PRO A 75 -23.54 -4.22 -11.94
N ASP A 76 -23.41 -3.05 -11.31
CA ASP A 76 -23.75 -1.74 -11.91
C ASP A 76 -22.64 -0.69 -11.78
N TYR A 77 -21.45 -1.05 -11.32
CA TYR A 77 -20.31 -0.14 -11.24
C TYR A 77 -18.95 -0.87 -11.24
N LEU A 78 -17.88 -0.10 -11.51
CA LEU A 78 -16.50 -0.54 -11.45
C LEU A 78 -15.77 0.19 -10.32
N LEU A 79 -14.82 -0.50 -9.68
CA LEU A 79 -13.87 0.10 -8.74
C LEU A 79 -12.46 -0.41 -9.00
N GLY A 80 -11.46 0.41 -8.72
CA GLY A 80 -10.06 0.01 -8.70
C GLY A 80 -9.17 1.02 -7.98
N PRO A 81 -8.05 0.58 -7.38
CA PRO A 81 -7.10 1.48 -6.75
C PRO A 81 -6.48 2.44 -7.77
N LEU A 82 -6.61 3.74 -7.54
CA LEU A 82 -5.95 4.77 -8.33
C LEU A 82 -4.70 5.30 -7.62
N MET A 83 -3.73 5.80 -8.39
CA MET A 83 -2.53 6.41 -7.80
C MET A 83 -2.91 7.63 -6.95
N GLU A 84 -3.91 8.38 -7.38
CA GLU A 84 -4.41 9.59 -6.73
C GLU A 84 -5.06 9.26 -5.36
N ASP A 85 -5.78 8.14 -5.28
CA ASP A 85 -6.31 7.64 -4.01
C ASP A 85 -5.16 7.36 -3.02
N TYR A 86 -4.14 6.62 -3.47
CA TYR A 86 -3.03 6.22 -2.62
C TYR A 86 -2.16 7.42 -2.22
N ALA A 87 -1.91 8.33 -3.16
CA ALA A 87 -1.21 9.58 -2.93
C ALA A 87 -1.92 10.42 -1.86
N SER A 88 -3.25 10.56 -1.98
CA SER A 88 -4.06 11.28 -1.00
C SER A 88 -4.04 10.62 0.37
N MET A 89 -4.22 9.30 0.45
CA MET A 89 -4.22 8.56 1.72
C MET A 89 -2.88 8.60 2.44
N LEU A 90 -1.78 8.51 1.67
CA LEU A 90 -0.43 8.54 2.21
C LEU A 90 0.11 9.97 2.34
N GLY A 91 -0.58 11.00 1.85
CA GLY A 91 -0.06 12.38 1.85
C GLY A 91 1.27 12.49 1.12
N VAL A 92 1.47 11.69 0.07
CA VAL A 92 2.67 11.69 -0.77
C VAL A 92 2.23 12.10 -2.17
N GLN A 93 2.81 13.18 -2.70
CA GLN A 93 2.50 13.61 -4.06
C GLN A 93 2.97 12.55 -5.06
N ILE A 94 2.14 12.29 -6.07
CA ILE A 94 2.59 11.65 -7.30
C ILE A 94 3.54 12.67 -7.92
N ARG A 95 4.85 12.43 -7.82
CA ARG A 95 5.83 13.37 -8.36
C ARG A 95 5.69 13.39 -9.89
N ASP A 96 5.84 14.56 -10.49
CA ASP A 96 6.05 14.73 -11.95
C ASP A 96 7.34 14.07 -12.45
N GLN A 97 8.11 13.46 -11.53
CA GLN A 97 9.28 12.65 -11.82
C GLN A 97 8.85 11.34 -12.46
N ILE A 98 9.75 10.81 -13.30
CA ILE A 98 9.62 9.54 -14.01
C ILE A 98 8.91 8.51 -13.10
N PRO A 99 7.65 8.11 -13.40
CA PRO A 99 6.87 7.24 -12.53
C PRO A 99 7.49 5.84 -12.38
N PHE A 100 8.50 5.54 -13.20
CA PHE A 100 9.25 4.29 -13.22
C PHE A 100 10.75 4.55 -13.10
N HIS A 101 11.34 4.22 -11.97
CA HIS A 101 12.78 4.07 -11.90
C HIS A 101 13.15 2.70 -12.48
N VAL A 102 13.65 2.72 -13.72
CA VAL A 102 14.12 1.52 -14.45
C VAL A 102 15.29 0.84 -13.73
N THR A 103 15.99 1.55 -12.86
CA THR A 103 17.25 1.07 -12.28
C THR A 103 16.99 -0.03 -11.24
N ARG A 104 17.36 -1.26 -11.61
CA ARG A 104 17.52 -2.41 -10.69
C ARG A 104 18.74 -2.28 -9.77
N ALA A 105 19.50 -1.18 -9.86
CA ALA A 105 20.69 -0.99 -9.06
C ALA A 105 20.36 -1.11 -7.57
N GLU A 106 21.12 -1.95 -6.91
CA GLU A 106 21.08 -2.11 -5.48
C GLU A 106 21.51 -0.80 -4.82
N PRO A 107 20.76 -0.26 -3.84
CA PRO A 107 21.23 0.90 -3.10
C PRO A 107 22.60 0.63 -2.46
N ASP A 108 23.56 1.50 -2.75
CA ASP A 108 24.88 1.43 -2.15
C ASP A 108 24.85 1.93 -0.68
N VAL A 109 25.87 1.54 0.08
CA VAL A 109 26.02 1.88 1.50
C VAL A 109 25.98 3.40 1.75
N LEU A 110 26.56 4.21 0.85
CA LEU A 110 26.58 5.67 0.98
C LEU A 110 25.20 6.29 0.72
N GLY A 111 24.44 5.72 -0.21
CA GLY A 111 23.05 6.07 -0.49
C GLY A 111 22.17 5.80 0.73
N ILE A 112 22.30 4.61 1.32
CA ILE A 112 21.55 4.22 2.53
C ILE A 112 21.96 5.11 3.72
N SER A 113 23.26 5.32 3.94
CA SER A 113 23.78 6.21 4.99
C SER A 113 23.18 7.61 4.90
N ARG A 114 23.18 8.22 3.70
CA ARG A 114 22.58 9.54 3.48
C ARG A 114 21.07 9.56 3.71
N ALA A 115 20.37 8.50 3.33
CA ALA A 115 18.91 8.41 3.45
C ALA A 115 18.45 8.16 4.90
N LEU A 116 19.22 7.41 5.69
CA LEU A 116 18.92 7.09 7.08
C LEU A 116 19.58 8.02 8.09
N HIS A 117 20.49 8.90 7.66
CA HIS A 117 21.28 9.75 8.55
C HIS A 117 22.11 8.95 9.57
N LEU A 118 22.67 7.83 9.11
CA LEU A 118 23.61 6.97 9.85
C LEU A 118 24.99 7.03 9.20
N SER A 119 26.05 6.67 9.92
CA SER A 119 27.38 6.55 9.32
C SER A 119 27.45 5.36 8.35
N PRO A 120 28.29 5.40 7.30
CA PRO A 120 28.51 4.27 6.39
C PRO A 120 28.93 2.98 7.13
N GLU A 121 29.73 3.11 8.18
CA GLU A 121 30.21 2.01 9.01
C GLU A 121 29.04 1.31 9.72
N MET A 122 28.17 2.09 10.36
CA MET A 122 26.99 1.60 11.05
C MET A 122 25.99 0.95 10.09
N VAL A 123 25.81 1.51 8.89
CA VAL A 123 25.01 0.89 7.83
C VAL A 123 25.59 -0.47 7.44
N LYS A 124 26.90 -0.54 7.22
CA LYS A 124 27.58 -1.79 6.84
C LYS A 124 27.48 -2.85 7.92
N GLU A 125 27.59 -2.47 9.19
CA GLU A 125 27.44 -3.39 10.33
C GLU A 125 26.00 -3.89 10.50
N GLY A 126 25.02 -3.00 10.27
CA GLY A 126 23.60 -3.28 10.38
C GLY A 126 23.03 -4.12 9.24
N LEU A 127 23.60 -4.01 8.03
CA LEU A 127 23.18 -4.81 6.88
C LEU A 127 23.46 -6.30 7.13
N LYS A 128 22.40 -7.10 7.10
CA LYS A 128 22.43 -8.56 7.22
C LYS A 128 21.74 -9.17 6.01
N GLU A 129 22.07 -10.42 5.72
CA GLU A 129 21.41 -11.19 4.67
C GLU A 129 20.33 -12.09 5.30
N LYS A 130 19.11 -12.04 4.77
CA LYS A 130 18.03 -12.94 5.16
C LYS A 130 17.35 -13.46 3.90
N GLY A 131 17.39 -14.77 3.68
CA GLY A 131 16.82 -15.39 2.48
C GLY A 131 17.46 -14.89 1.17
N LYS A 132 18.78 -14.64 1.17
CA LYS A 132 19.54 -14.10 0.02
C LYS A 132 19.26 -12.65 -0.36
N VAL A 133 18.55 -11.90 0.50
CA VAL A 133 18.31 -10.48 0.28
C VAL A 133 18.94 -9.69 1.43
N PRO A 134 19.80 -8.70 1.14
CA PRO A 134 20.36 -7.82 2.16
C PRO A 134 19.28 -6.89 2.72
N GLY A 135 19.49 -6.41 3.94
CA GLY A 135 18.57 -5.49 4.60
C GLY A 135 18.85 -5.33 6.09
N PHE A 136 17.91 -4.73 6.80
CA PHE A 136 18.00 -4.51 8.24
C PHE A 136 17.00 -5.35 8.99
N HIS A 137 17.45 -5.98 10.08
CA HIS A 137 16.51 -6.49 11.07
C HIS A 137 15.80 -5.31 11.75
N LEU A 138 14.52 -5.45 12.04
CA LEU A 138 13.73 -4.36 12.61
C LEU A 138 14.27 -3.90 13.98
N SER A 139 14.83 -4.83 14.77
CA SER A 139 15.47 -4.50 16.06
C SER A 139 16.72 -3.62 15.90
N PHE A 140 17.44 -3.71 14.78
CA PHE A 140 18.56 -2.81 14.51
C PHE A 140 18.05 -1.38 14.31
N LEU A 141 16.99 -1.20 13.52
CA LEU A 141 16.37 0.11 13.31
C LEU A 141 15.80 0.68 14.61
N GLU A 142 15.18 -0.17 15.42
CA GLU A 142 14.63 0.20 16.72
C GLU A 142 15.69 0.69 17.70
N ALA A 143 16.79 -0.07 17.86
CA ALA A 143 17.89 0.30 18.75
C ALA A 143 18.49 1.67 18.38
N ASN A 144 18.75 1.87 17.09
CA ASN A 144 19.25 3.16 16.59
C ASN A 144 18.22 4.28 16.76
N ALA A 145 16.93 4.02 16.56
CA ALA A 145 15.90 5.03 16.78
C ALA A 145 15.84 5.48 18.25
N LYS A 146 15.97 4.55 19.20
CA LYS A 146 16.02 4.86 20.64
C LYS A 146 17.26 5.68 21.00
N GLU A 147 18.43 5.30 20.50
CA GLU A 147 19.69 6.03 20.73
C GLU A 147 19.65 7.45 20.16
N HIS A 148 19.22 7.61 18.90
CA HIS A 148 19.11 8.92 18.27
C HIS A 148 18.01 9.80 18.90
N ALA A 149 16.93 9.20 19.42
CA ALA A 149 15.91 9.95 20.17
C ALA A 149 16.49 10.53 21.47
N ALA A 150 17.33 9.77 22.19
CA ALA A 150 18.01 10.26 23.40
C ALA A 150 18.98 11.42 23.12
N MET A 151 19.53 11.48 21.90
CA MET A 151 20.39 12.57 21.44
C MET A 151 19.62 13.76 20.85
N GLY A 152 18.30 13.68 20.73
CA GLY A 152 17.48 14.70 20.04
C GLY A 152 17.65 14.74 18.52
N ASN A 153 18.20 13.68 17.91
CA ASN A 153 18.44 13.56 16.47
C ASN A 153 17.18 13.14 15.70
N TRP A 154 16.13 13.97 15.76
CA TRP A 154 14.78 13.63 15.27
C TRP A 154 14.69 13.31 13.78
N LYS A 155 15.57 13.90 12.97
CA LYS A 155 15.65 13.59 11.53
C LYS A 155 16.01 12.12 11.29
N THR A 156 16.99 11.61 12.03
CA THR A 156 17.40 10.19 11.99
C THR A 156 16.28 9.30 12.50
N VAL A 157 15.67 9.66 13.64
CA VAL A 157 14.53 8.91 14.22
C VAL A 157 13.39 8.76 13.21
N CYS A 158 12.98 9.87 12.57
CA CYS A 158 11.92 9.84 11.56
C CYS A 158 12.30 8.97 10.36
N ALA A 159 13.55 9.04 9.88
CA ALA A 159 14.03 8.22 8.76
C ALA A 159 14.00 6.72 9.09
N LEU A 160 14.45 6.32 10.29
CA LEU A 160 14.46 4.93 10.75
C LEU A 160 13.04 4.36 10.91
N ILE A 161 12.12 5.16 11.43
CA ILE A 161 10.70 4.78 11.53
C ILE A 161 10.10 4.63 10.13
N ALA A 162 10.34 5.60 9.25
CA ALA A 162 9.79 5.59 7.89
C ALA A 162 10.28 4.39 7.09
N VAL A 163 11.59 4.09 7.09
CA VAL A 163 12.11 2.90 6.38
C VAL A 163 11.57 1.59 6.98
N GLY A 164 11.36 1.55 8.31
CA GLY A 164 10.66 0.46 9.00
C GLY A 164 9.24 0.25 8.46
N ILE A 165 8.45 1.32 8.34
CA ILE A 165 7.09 1.25 7.77
C ILE A 165 7.11 0.79 6.31
N TYR A 166 8.10 1.24 5.53
CA TYR A 166 8.28 0.78 4.14
C TYR A 166 8.46 -0.73 4.06
N GLY A 167 9.39 -1.31 4.83
CA GLY A 167 9.69 -2.75 4.73
C GLY A 167 8.71 -3.67 5.44
N ILE A 168 8.04 -3.20 6.49
CA ILE A 168 7.15 -4.05 7.30
C ILE A 168 5.70 -3.92 6.85
N VAL A 169 5.25 -2.73 6.41
CA VAL A 169 3.83 -2.49 6.12
C VAL A 169 3.57 -2.25 4.64
N LEU A 170 4.36 -1.38 3.98
CA LEU A 170 4.10 -0.99 2.59
C LEU A 170 4.56 -2.07 1.59
N PHE A 171 5.74 -2.64 1.81
CA PHE A 171 6.35 -3.66 0.95
C PHE A 171 6.77 -4.89 1.78
N PRO A 172 5.82 -5.56 2.45
CA PRO A 172 6.13 -6.68 3.32
C PRO A 172 6.69 -7.85 2.53
N ASN A 173 7.81 -8.40 3.00
CA ASN A 173 8.42 -9.59 2.40
C ASN A 173 8.78 -10.65 3.45
N GLN A 174 9.50 -10.26 4.50
CA GLN A 174 9.97 -11.16 5.54
C GLN A 174 9.64 -10.60 6.92
N LYS A 175 9.30 -11.48 7.88
CA LYS A 175 8.97 -11.06 9.25
C LYS A 175 10.16 -10.34 9.89
N ASN A 176 9.88 -9.19 10.51
CA ASN A 176 10.84 -8.33 11.24
C ASN A 176 12.08 -7.92 10.42
N PHE A 177 11.94 -7.80 9.10
CA PHE A 177 13.08 -7.50 8.24
C PHE A 177 12.71 -6.51 7.14
N VAL A 178 13.47 -5.44 7.04
CA VAL A 178 13.36 -4.41 6.00
C VAL A 178 14.40 -4.75 4.94
N ASP A 179 13.94 -5.31 3.82
CA ASP A 179 14.84 -5.72 2.75
C ASP A 179 15.26 -4.56 1.84
N HIS A 180 16.26 -4.83 1.00
CA HIS A 180 16.85 -3.86 0.08
C HIS A 180 15.87 -3.25 -0.92
N ASN A 181 14.81 -3.98 -1.32
CA ASN A 181 13.79 -3.42 -2.22
C ASN A 181 12.99 -2.33 -1.51
N ALA A 182 12.60 -2.58 -0.26
CA ALA A 182 11.93 -1.56 0.56
C ALA A 182 12.83 -0.35 0.84
N ILE A 183 14.13 -0.57 1.11
CA ILE A 183 15.12 0.50 1.29
C ILE A 183 15.26 1.32 0.01
N ARG A 184 15.35 0.68 -1.15
CA ARG A 184 15.40 1.36 -2.46
C ARG A 184 14.17 2.24 -2.68
N LEU A 185 12.97 1.72 -2.43
CA LEU A 185 11.72 2.45 -2.59
C LEU A 185 11.61 3.62 -1.60
N PHE A 186 12.10 3.45 -0.38
CA PHE A 186 12.23 4.52 0.60
C PHE A 186 13.13 5.65 0.07
N MET A 187 14.29 5.31 -0.51
CA MET A 187 15.22 6.29 -1.08
C MET A 187 14.64 7.05 -2.28
N GLN A 188 13.78 6.40 -3.08
CA GLN A 188 13.07 7.02 -4.20
C GLN A 188 11.97 8.00 -3.75
N ARG A 189 11.53 7.92 -2.48
CA ARG A 189 10.54 8.78 -1.81
C ARG A 189 9.10 8.74 -2.37
N ASN A 190 8.88 8.24 -3.58
CA ASN A 190 7.54 8.07 -4.15
C ASN A 190 7.20 6.57 -4.30
N PRO A 191 6.51 5.96 -3.31
CA PRO A 191 6.14 4.55 -3.37
C PRO A 191 4.85 4.30 -4.16
N ILE A 192 4.15 5.35 -4.61
CA ILE A 192 2.76 5.25 -5.11
C ILE A 192 2.63 4.34 -6.33
N PRO A 193 3.43 4.51 -7.41
CA PRO A 193 3.30 3.66 -8.59
C PRO A 193 3.60 2.19 -8.28
N THR A 194 4.59 1.92 -7.42
CA THR A 194 4.96 0.56 -7.02
C THR A 194 3.89 -0.09 -6.14
N LEU A 195 3.30 0.65 -5.20
CA LEU A 195 2.20 0.16 -4.36
C LEU A 195 0.98 -0.26 -5.19
N ILE A 196 0.58 0.57 -6.16
CA ILE A 196 -0.52 0.25 -7.07
C ILE A 196 -0.14 -0.92 -7.98
N GLY A 197 1.10 -0.94 -8.47
CA GLY A 197 1.66 -2.03 -9.26
C GLY A 197 1.60 -3.38 -8.52
N ASP A 198 2.03 -3.44 -7.26
CA ASP A 198 1.99 -4.66 -6.46
C ASP A 198 0.57 -5.13 -6.17
N VAL A 199 -0.36 -4.21 -5.88
CA VAL A 199 -1.78 -4.55 -5.70
C VAL A 199 -2.33 -5.18 -6.98
N TYR A 200 -2.24 -4.49 -8.13
CA TYR A 200 -2.79 -5.01 -9.37
C TYR A 200 -2.09 -6.29 -9.81
N TYR A 201 -0.76 -6.33 -9.80
CA TYR A 201 0.01 -7.50 -10.22
C TYR A 201 -0.34 -8.72 -9.36
N SER A 202 -0.36 -8.54 -8.02
CA SER A 202 -0.64 -9.66 -7.12
C SER A 202 -2.10 -10.11 -7.22
N VAL A 203 -3.07 -9.19 -7.19
CA VAL A 203 -4.49 -9.53 -7.35
C VAL A 203 -4.74 -10.20 -8.70
N HIS A 204 -4.15 -9.68 -9.78
CA HIS A 204 -4.26 -10.26 -11.12
C HIS A 204 -3.72 -11.68 -11.16
N ASN A 205 -2.48 -11.90 -10.73
CA ASN A 205 -1.88 -13.22 -10.74
C ASN A 205 -2.65 -14.23 -9.88
N ARG A 206 -3.29 -13.78 -8.78
CA ARG A 206 -4.07 -14.65 -7.88
C ARG A 206 -5.47 -14.95 -8.41
N ASN A 207 -6.05 -14.05 -9.20
CA ASN A 207 -7.35 -14.24 -9.85
C ASN A 207 -7.26 -14.88 -11.24
N GLU A 208 -6.14 -14.71 -11.93
CA GLU A 208 -5.87 -15.39 -13.19
C GLU A 208 -5.96 -16.89 -12.96
N LYS A 209 -6.84 -17.56 -13.72
CA LYS A 209 -7.14 -18.99 -13.56
C LYS A 209 -7.55 -19.39 -12.13
N ARG A 210 -8.05 -18.44 -11.32
CA ARG A 210 -8.58 -18.69 -9.97
C ARG A 210 -7.56 -19.35 -9.02
N ARG A 211 -6.28 -18.99 -9.14
CA ARG A 211 -5.15 -19.61 -8.41
C ARG A 211 -5.24 -19.46 -6.88
N GLY A 212 -5.69 -18.32 -6.38
CA GLY A 212 -5.69 -18.02 -4.94
C GLY A 212 -4.30 -17.97 -4.31
N GLY A 213 -4.28 -17.98 -2.99
CA GLY A 213 -3.07 -17.93 -2.17
C GLY A 213 -2.66 -16.51 -1.73
N LEU A 214 -1.37 -16.35 -1.42
CA LEU A 214 -0.83 -15.12 -0.84
C LEU A 214 -0.86 -13.94 -1.82
N VAL A 215 -1.56 -12.89 -1.44
CA VAL A 215 -1.57 -11.58 -2.10
C VAL A 215 -0.45 -10.73 -1.50
N ARG A 216 0.57 -10.46 -2.30
CA ARG A 216 1.77 -9.69 -1.95
C ARG A 216 1.56 -8.22 -2.27
N CYS A 217 0.89 -7.51 -1.36
CA CYS A 217 0.72 -6.05 -1.41
C CYS A 217 0.55 -5.49 0.01
N CYS A 218 0.49 -4.17 0.14
CA CYS A 218 0.07 -3.53 1.40
C CYS A 218 -1.44 -3.74 1.62
N ALA A 219 -1.80 -4.75 2.42
CA ALA A 219 -3.20 -5.09 2.69
C ALA A 219 -3.93 -3.98 3.46
N GLN A 220 -3.24 -3.29 4.37
CA GLN A 220 -3.76 -2.14 5.12
C GLN A 220 -4.22 -1.02 4.20
N LEU A 221 -3.41 -0.72 3.18
CA LEU A 221 -3.70 0.35 2.24
C LEU A 221 -4.83 -0.05 1.29
N LEU A 222 -4.85 -1.31 0.81
CA LEU A 222 -5.96 -1.85 0.02
C LEU A 222 -7.28 -1.81 0.79
N PHE A 223 -7.26 -2.22 2.07
CA PHE A 223 -8.44 -2.18 2.93
C PHE A 223 -8.92 -0.75 3.15
N ARG A 224 -8.02 0.18 3.51
CA ARG A 224 -8.40 1.58 3.72
C ARG A 224 -8.97 2.22 2.45
N TRP A 225 -8.35 1.97 1.30
CA TRP A 225 -8.87 2.40 0.00
C TRP A 225 -10.30 1.89 -0.19
N PHE A 226 -10.49 0.57 -0.04
CA PHE A 226 -11.77 -0.06 -0.28
C PHE A 226 -12.87 0.51 0.63
N MET A 227 -12.58 0.62 1.92
CA MET A 227 -13.52 1.16 2.90
C MET A 227 -13.88 2.64 2.64
N GLY A 228 -13.00 3.41 2.01
CA GLY A 228 -13.28 4.80 1.63
C GLY A 228 -14.40 4.94 0.60
N TYR A 229 -14.61 3.94 -0.25
CA TYR A 229 -15.66 3.94 -1.26
C TYR A 229 -17.01 3.39 -0.74
N LEU A 230 -17.04 2.77 0.43
CA LEU A 230 -18.25 2.19 1.00
C LEU A 230 -19.08 3.25 1.74
N PRO A 231 -20.42 3.11 1.80
CA PRO A 231 -21.26 4.06 2.49
C PRO A 231 -20.90 4.16 3.98
N SER A 232 -20.66 5.37 4.47
CA SER A 232 -20.37 5.64 5.89
C SER A 232 -21.62 5.92 6.73
N ARG A 233 -22.80 5.94 6.11
CA ARG A 233 -24.10 6.21 6.73
C ARG A 233 -25.18 5.31 6.12
N GLY A 234 -26.34 5.27 6.78
CA GLY A 234 -27.50 4.53 6.29
C GLY A 234 -27.41 3.02 6.54
N ALA A 235 -28.26 2.25 5.86
CA ALA A 235 -28.45 0.83 6.14
C ALA A 235 -27.13 0.04 6.14
N PHE A 236 -26.24 0.30 5.19
CA PHE A 236 -24.93 -0.37 5.09
C PHE A 236 -24.07 -0.17 6.35
N ALA A 237 -23.98 1.07 6.86
CA ALA A 237 -23.17 1.40 8.02
C ALA A 237 -23.75 0.81 9.33
N HIS A 238 -25.06 0.57 9.36
CA HIS A 238 -25.77 -0.03 10.49
C HIS A 238 -25.94 -1.55 10.37
N LEU A 239 -25.43 -2.18 9.30
CA LEU A 239 -25.50 -3.63 9.15
C LEU A 239 -24.75 -4.32 10.31
N ASP A 240 -25.44 -5.28 10.92
CA ASP A 240 -24.90 -6.12 11.98
C ASP A 240 -23.50 -6.65 11.59
N PRO A 241 -22.45 -6.51 12.43
CA PRO A 241 -21.09 -6.97 12.16
C PRO A 241 -20.97 -8.44 11.73
N SER A 242 -21.90 -9.31 12.12
CA SER A 242 -21.95 -10.73 11.75
C SER A 242 -22.35 -10.98 10.29
N VAL A 243 -22.95 -10.01 9.61
CA VAL A 243 -23.33 -10.14 8.20
C VAL A 243 -22.08 -10.32 7.34
N LYS A 244 -22.04 -11.41 6.56
CA LYS A 244 -20.91 -11.72 5.68
C LYS A 244 -20.71 -10.60 4.65
N TRP A 245 -19.45 -10.28 4.39
CA TRP A 245 -19.07 -9.26 3.42
C TRP A 245 -19.64 -9.48 2.02
N SER A 246 -19.79 -10.73 1.57
CA SER A 246 -20.44 -11.02 0.29
C SER A 246 -21.86 -10.47 0.20
N PHE A 247 -22.68 -10.65 1.25
CA PHE A 247 -24.03 -10.09 1.29
C PHE A 247 -24.01 -8.57 1.41
N ARG A 248 -23.10 -8.00 2.20
CA ARG A 248 -22.94 -6.54 2.32
C ARG A 248 -22.69 -5.89 0.96
N LEU A 249 -21.77 -6.46 0.17
CA LEU A 249 -21.35 -5.88 -1.11
C LEU A 249 -22.37 -6.11 -2.23
N MET A 250 -23.05 -7.26 -2.26
CA MET A 250 -24.07 -7.56 -3.27
C MET A 250 -25.31 -6.65 -3.18
N GLY A 251 -25.58 -6.11 -1.98
CA GLY A 251 -26.64 -5.15 -1.74
C GLY A 251 -26.36 -3.75 -2.28
N LEU A 252 -25.08 -3.40 -2.49
CA LEU A 252 -24.69 -2.07 -2.95
C LEU A 252 -25.02 -1.87 -4.42
N ARG A 253 -25.37 -0.62 -4.74
CA ARG A 253 -25.54 -0.08 -6.09
C ARG A 253 -24.59 1.08 -6.28
N ALA A 254 -24.46 1.51 -7.53
CA ALA A 254 -23.60 2.61 -7.88
C ALA A 254 -23.95 3.90 -7.11
N ASN A 255 -25.22 4.14 -6.78
CA ASN A 255 -25.64 5.33 -6.02
C ASN A 255 -25.26 5.27 -4.52
N ASP A 256 -24.94 4.10 -4.00
CA ASP A 256 -24.52 3.93 -2.61
C ASP A 256 -23.02 4.22 -2.45
N ILE A 257 -22.25 4.11 -3.53
CA ILE A 257 -20.79 4.28 -3.52
C ILE A 257 -20.41 5.74 -3.28
N ALA A 258 -19.48 5.96 -2.36
CA ALA A 258 -18.92 7.26 -2.06
C ALA A 258 -17.90 7.68 -3.13
N TRP A 259 -18.37 8.02 -4.34
CA TRP A 259 -17.53 8.32 -5.51
C TRP A 259 -16.49 9.43 -5.31
N THR A 260 -16.77 10.39 -4.43
CA THR A 260 -15.91 11.55 -4.19
C THR A 260 -15.20 11.47 -2.84
N HIS A 261 -14.77 10.28 -2.43
CA HIS A 261 -13.98 10.11 -1.22
C HIS A 261 -12.70 10.98 -1.27
N ASN A 262 -12.28 11.52 -0.13
CA ASN A 262 -11.12 12.41 0.03
C ASN A 262 -11.15 13.76 -0.72
N GLY A 263 -12.26 14.20 -1.30
CA GLY A 263 -12.30 15.50 -2.02
C GLY A 263 -11.39 15.52 -3.26
N LEU A 264 -11.23 14.36 -3.89
CA LEU A 264 -10.45 14.18 -5.13
C LEU A 264 -11.26 14.49 -6.40
N ALA A 265 -12.56 14.74 -6.27
CA ALA A 265 -13.42 15.11 -7.39
C ALA A 265 -12.88 16.34 -8.13
N GLY A 266 -12.78 16.24 -9.46
CA GLY A 266 -12.34 17.34 -10.31
C GLY A 266 -10.85 17.66 -10.23
N ARG A 267 -10.03 16.81 -9.62
CA ARG A 267 -8.56 16.91 -9.70
C ARG A 267 -8.04 16.23 -10.96
N ASP A 268 -6.88 16.68 -11.41
CA ASP A 268 -6.11 16.00 -12.45
C ASP A 268 -5.77 14.58 -11.99
N PHE A 269 -5.88 13.63 -12.92
CA PHE A 269 -5.56 12.24 -12.67
C PHE A 269 -4.94 11.61 -13.92
N ILE A 270 -4.08 10.63 -13.70
CA ILE A 270 -3.38 9.93 -14.77
C ILE A 270 -4.34 8.95 -15.42
N CYS A 271 -4.82 9.29 -16.62
CA CYS A 271 -5.81 8.52 -17.37
C CYS A 271 -5.24 7.71 -18.54
N SER A 272 -4.01 7.99 -18.98
CA SER A 272 -3.34 7.33 -20.13
C SER A 272 -1.82 7.49 -20.07
N CYS A 273 -1.10 6.71 -20.89
CA CYS A 273 0.35 6.83 -21.09
C CYS A 273 0.63 7.07 -22.59
N GLY A 274 0.91 8.32 -22.95
CA GLY A 274 1.01 8.70 -24.36
C GLY A 274 -0.31 8.45 -25.09
N SER A 275 -0.26 7.73 -26.22
CA SER A 275 -1.44 7.34 -26.99
C SER A 275 -2.16 6.09 -26.45
N LEU A 276 -1.60 5.42 -25.43
CA LEU A 276 -2.18 4.20 -24.89
C LEU A 276 -3.13 4.53 -23.74
N PRO A 277 -4.37 4.00 -23.74
CA PRO A 277 -5.33 4.22 -22.66
C PRO A 277 -4.93 3.49 -21.36
N ASN A 278 -3.94 2.60 -21.44
CA ASN A 278 -3.42 1.85 -20.31
C ASN A 278 -2.12 2.49 -19.85
N VAL A 279 -1.89 2.46 -18.55
CA VAL A 279 -0.67 2.98 -17.95
C VAL A 279 0.11 1.78 -17.38
N PRO A 280 1.37 1.57 -17.80
CA PRO A 280 2.19 0.50 -17.24
C PRO A 280 2.49 0.80 -15.77
N LEU A 281 2.64 -0.23 -14.94
CA LEU A 281 3.08 -0.13 -13.56
C LEU A 281 4.18 -1.14 -13.29
N VAL A 282 5.13 -0.75 -12.45
CA VAL A 282 6.23 -1.61 -12.03
C VAL A 282 6.16 -1.76 -10.50
N GLY A 283 5.66 -2.92 -10.08
CA GLY A 283 5.69 -3.36 -8.69
C GLY A 283 7.03 -4.03 -8.33
N VAL A 284 7.20 -4.41 -7.07
CA VAL A 284 8.31 -5.26 -6.62
C VAL A 284 8.19 -6.66 -7.22
N GLN A 285 6.96 -7.15 -7.43
CA GLN A 285 6.72 -8.52 -7.89
C GLN A 285 6.67 -8.68 -9.42
N GLY A 286 6.50 -7.58 -10.16
CA GLY A 286 6.42 -7.61 -11.61
C GLY A 286 5.72 -6.39 -12.19
N CYS A 287 5.51 -6.42 -13.51
CA CYS A 287 4.87 -5.33 -14.25
C CYS A 287 3.44 -5.69 -14.64
N ILE A 288 2.56 -4.71 -14.64
CA ILE A 288 1.17 -4.85 -15.09
C ILE A 288 0.68 -3.52 -15.68
N ASN A 289 -0.23 -3.54 -16.66
CA ASN A 289 -0.89 -2.29 -17.07
C ASN A 289 -2.19 -2.13 -16.30
N TYR A 290 -2.42 -0.96 -15.71
CA TYR A 290 -3.73 -0.60 -15.16
C TYR A 290 -4.48 0.30 -16.14
N ASN A 291 -5.81 0.29 -16.02
CA ASN A 291 -6.73 0.92 -16.97
C ASN A 291 -7.53 2.04 -16.28
N PRO A 292 -6.90 3.18 -15.90
CA PRO A 292 -7.56 4.24 -15.14
C PRO A 292 -8.76 4.85 -15.85
N VAL A 293 -8.79 4.82 -17.19
CA VAL A 293 -9.91 5.32 -17.99
C VAL A 293 -11.25 4.64 -17.66
N LEU A 294 -11.23 3.38 -17.18
CA LEU A 294 -12.44 2.66 -16.75
C LEU A 294 -12.98 3.16 -15.40
N LEU A 295 -12.18 3.91 -14.65
CA LEU A 295 -12.42 4.30 -13.26
C LEU A 295 -12.68 5.80 -13.11
N ARG A 296 -12.96 6.49 -14.22
CA ARG A 296 -13.24 7.95 -14.28
C ARG A 296 -14.26 8.44 -13.26
N ARG A 297 -15.27 7.60 -12.97
CA ARG A 297 -16.31 7.90 -11.98
C ARG A 297 -15.75 8.10 -10.55
N GLN A 298 -14.69 7.37 -10.17
CA GLN A 298 -13.99 7.57 -8.89
C GLN A 298 -13.30 8.94 -8.79
N MET A 299 -13.07 9.59 -9.92
CA MET A 299 -12.48 10.94 -9.98
C MET A 299 -13.52 12.04 -10.22
N GLY A 300 -14.82 11.68 -10.18
CA GLY A 300 -15.93 12.61 -10.39
C GLY A 300 -16.22 12.93 -11.85
N PHE A 301 -15.66 12.20 -12.81
CA PHE A 301 -15.98 12.33 -14.24
C PHE A 301 -17.07 11.31 -14.61
N ALA A 302 -18.21 11.82 -15.07
CA ALA A 302 -19.33 11.02 -15.59
C ALA A 302 -19.14 10.67 -17.07
#